data_AF-A0A4Y2E9I1-F1
#
_entry.id   AF-A0A4Y2E9I1-F1
#
_cell.length_a   1.000
_cell.length_b   1.000
_cell.length_c   1.000
_cell.angle_alpha   90.00
_cell.angle_beta   90.00
_cell.angle_gamma   90.00
#
_symmetry.space_group_name_H-M   'P 1'
#
loop_
_entity.id
_entity.type
_entity.pdbx_description
1 polymer ?
#
loop_
_entity_poly.entity_id
_entity_poly.type
_entity_poly.pdbx_seq_one_letter_code
_entity_poly.pdbx_strand_id
1 'polypeptide(L)'
;EHLLRENLSCNEISFSNIKTVRNNGIAITCRKEEDVQALLDKIENSESLNNVITARKPVKRHPSIIIYGIPDQTTNEEVQDSLRHHTGIDKDLKIRFKLRRRTQGTSHWVIETPSEEFKKTTSIKKLPINWSMHNIREFFHIKKMSEMSCLRPPFQFL
;
A
#
# COMPACT_ATOMS: atom_id res chain seq x y z
N GLU A 1 -11.89 -23.06 8.83
CA GLU A 1 -13.28 -22.60 8.64
C GLU A 1 -14.25 -23.11 9.71
N HIS A 2 -14.20 -24.40 10.09
CA HIS A 2 -15.07 -24.96 11.14
C HIS A 2 -14.97 -24.24 12.49
N LEU A 3 -13.76 -24.01 13.02
CA LEU A 3 -13.57 -23.35 14.33
C LEU A 3 -14.18 -21.94 14.40
N LEU A 4 -14.09 -21.15 13.31
CA LEU A 4 -14.66 -19.81 13.26
C LEU A 4 -16.16 -19.83 13.05
N ARG A 5 -16.71 -20.75 12.26
CA ARG A 5 -18.17 -20.87 12.09
C ARG A 5 -18.86 -21.44 13.34
N GLU A 6 -18.21 -22.34 14.06
CA GLU A 6 -18.70 -22.91 15.33
C GLU A 6 -18.61 -21.92 16.49
N ASN A 7 -17.52 -21.13 16.59
CA ASN A 7 -17.36 -20.14 17.66
C ASN A 7 -18.02 -18.78 17.33
N LEU A 8 -18.20 -18.43 16.06
CA LEU A 8 -18.92 -17.24 15.62
C LEU A 8 -20.36 -17.56 15.20
N SER A 9 -21.01 -18.56 15.81
CA SER A 9 -22.48 -18.73 15.71
C SER A 9 -23.21 -17.59 16.44
N CYS A 10 -22.75 -16.36 16.28
CA CYS A 10 -23.44 -15.20 16.74
C CYS A 10 -24.40 -14.79 15.64
N ASN A 11 -25.66 -15.18 15.81
CA ASN A 11 -26.81 -14.75 15.00
C ASN A 11 -26.99 -13.21 14.94
N GLU A 12 -26.12 -12.43 15.58
CA GLU A 12 -26.16 -10.98 15.66
C GLU A 12 -25.25 -10.28 14.63
N ILE A 13 -24.25 -10.95 14.04
CA ILE A 13 -23.26 -10.29 13.15
C ILE A 13 -23.59 -10.61 11.69
N SER A 14 -23.92 -9.57 10.92
CA SER A 14 -24.31 -9.72 9.52
C SER A 14 -23.08 -9.80 8.58
N PHE A 15 -22.55 -11.02 8.40
CA PHE A 15 -21.48 -11.26 7.43
C PHE A 15 -22.00 -11.11 5.99
N SER A 16 -21.32 -10.33 5.16
CA SER A 16 -21.64 -10.21 3.73
C SER A 16 -20.78 -11.15 2.88
N ASN A 17 -19.53 -11.39 3.26
CA ASN A 17 -18.64 -12.27 2.52
C ASN A 17 -17.52 -12.83 3.40
N ILE A 18 -17.19 -14.11 3.22
CA ILE A 18 -16.04 -14.75 3.88
C ILE A 18 -15.17 -15.34 2.77
N LYS A 19 -13.91 -14.92 2.72
CA LYS A 19 -12.92 -15.44 1.76
C LYS A 19 -11.73 -16.00 2.51
N THR A 20 -11.27 -17.18 2.12
CA THR A 20 -9.98 -17.68 2.56
C THR A 20 -8.86 -16.91 1.86
N VAL A 21 -7.78 -16.66 2.59
CA VAL A 21 -6.60 -15.91 2.13
C VAL A 21 -5.38 -16.81 2.30
N ARG A 22 -4.27 -16.44 1.65
CA ARG A 22 -3.01 -17.17 1.77
C ARG A 22 -2.60 -17.32 3.24
N ASN A 23 -1.90 -18.41 3.53
CA ASN A 23 -1.42 -18.77 4.87
C ASN A 23 -2.55 -19.00 5.90
N ASN A 24 -3.60 -19.72 5.50
CA ASN A 24 -4.75 -20.06 6.34
C ASN A 24 -5.47 -18.84 6.96
N GLY A 25 -5.26 -17.65 6.38
CA GLY A 25 -5.97 -16.44 6.78
C GLY A 25 -7.41 -16.45 6.31
N ILE A 26 -8.28 -15.70 6.98
CA ILE A 26 -9.68 -15.51 6.57
C ILE A 26 -9.98 -14.02 6.52
N ALA A 27 -10.51 -13.56 5.40
CA ALA A 27 -11.00 -12.20 5.19
C ALA A 27 -12.52 -12.20 5.33
N ILE A 28 -13.02 -11.41 6.28
CA ILE A 28 -14.44 -11.28 6.58
C ILE A 28 -14.86 -9.87 6.17
N THR A 29 -15.92 -9.79 5.38
CA THR A 29 -16.60 -8.53 5.05
C THR A 29 -17.88 -8.47 5.87
N CYS A 30 -18.03 -7.41 6.65
CA CYS A 30 -19.26 -7.10 7.39
C CYS A 30 -20.04 -6.02 6.64
N ARG A 31 -21.36 -5.93 6.86
CA ARG A 31 -22.21 -4.90 6.24
C ARG A 31 -22.12 -3.54 6.96
N LYS A 32 -21.81 -3.58 8.26
CA LYS A 32 -21.81 -2.44 9.18
C LYS A 32 -20.46 -2.32 9.88
N GLU A 33 -20.08 -1.12 10.30
CA GLU A 33 -18.83 -0.90 11.04
C GLU A 33 -18.95 -1.39 12.49
N GLU A 34 -20.14 -1.30 13.08
CA GLU A 34 -20.46 -1.82 14.41
C GLU A 34 -20.24 -3.34 14.48
N ASP A 35 -20.62 -4.05 13.41
CA ASP A 35 -20.41 -5.50 13.25
C ASP A 35 -18.92 -5.87 13.18
N VAL A 36 -18.08 -4.98 12.62
CA VAL A 36 -16.62 -5.17 12.59
C VAL A 36 -16.04 -5.04 13.99
N GLN A 37 -16.50 -4.04 14.76
CA GLN A 37 -16.00 -3.81 16.11
C GLN A 37 -16.44 -4.94 17.05
N ALA A 38 -17.72 -5.33 17.01
CA ALA A 38 -18.24 -6.46 17.79
C ALA A 38 -17.52 -7.78 17.49
N LEU A 39 -17.08 -7.99 16.24
CA LEU A 39 -16.28 -9.15 15.86
C LEU A 39 -14.87 -9.11 16.46
N LEU A 40 -14.22 -7.95 16.46
CA LEU A 40 -12.89 -7.78 17.06
C LEU A 40 -12.95 -7.98 18.58
N ASP A 41 -13.92 -7.34 19.22
CA ASP A 41 -14.11 -7.43 20.66
C ASP A 41 -14.40 -8.89 21.06
N LYS A 42 -15.19 -9.64 20.28
CA LYS A 42 -15.44 -11.07 20.55
C LYS A 42 -14.19 -11.93 20.42
N ILE A 43 -13.36 -11.68 19.42
CA ILE A 43 -12.10 -12.43 19.22
C ILE A 43 -11.11 -12.12 20.35
N GLU A 44 -11.05 -10.87 20.80
CA GLU A 44 -10.17 -10.42 21.89
C GLU A 44 -10.64 -10.92 23.27
N ASN A 45 -11.95 -10.92 23.52
CA ASN A 45 -12.54 -11.40 24.78
C ASN A 45 -12.60 -12.94 24.91
N SER A 46 -12.41 -13.69 23.82
CA SER A 46 -12.36 -15.15 23.85
C SER A 46 -10.91 -15.65 24.01
N GLU A 47 -10.60 -16.18 25.20
CA GLU A 47 -9.25 -16.65 25.58
C GLU A 47 -8.74 -17.80 24.67
N SER A 48 -9.67 -18.60 24.11
CA SER A 48 -9.38 -19.68 23.17
C SER A 48 -9.06 -19.23 21.74
N LEU A 49 -9.57 -18.06 21.30
CA LEU A 49 -9.34 -17.54 19.95
C LEU A 49 -8.23 -16.49 19.89
N ASN A 50 -8.04 -15.68 20.94
CA ASN A 50 -6.99 -14.64 20.96
C ASN A 50 -5.58 -15.25 20.79
N ASN A 51 -5.35 -16.44 21.36
CA ASN A 51 -4.08 -17.16 21.23
C ASN A 51 -3.84 -17.79 19.85
N VAL A 52 -4.88 -17.92 19.00
CA VAL A 52 -4.82 -18.66 17.72
C VAL A 52 -5.10 -17.74 16.52
N ILE A 53 -5.86 -16.66 16.71
CA ILE A 53 -6.42 -15.85 15.64
C ILE A 53 -6.13 -14.39 15.93
N THR A 54 -5.23 -13.80 15.14
CA THR A 54 -5.01 -12.35 15.15
C THR A 54 -5.96 -11.68 14.16
N ALA A 55 -7.00 -11.04 14.68
CA ALA A 55 -7.86 -10.19 13.86
C ALA A 55 -7.21 -8.82 13.63
N ARG A 56 -7.14 -8.36 12.37
CA ARG A 56 -6.58 -7.04 12.03
C ARG A 56 -7.48 -6.34 11.03
N LYS A 57 -7.83 -5.08 11.31
CA LYS A 57 -8.49 -4.22 10.32
C LYS A 57 -7.51 -3.97 9.15
N PRO A 58 -7.99 -4.01 7.89
CA PRO A 58 -7.15 -3.66 6.75
C PRO A 58 -6.76 -2.19 6.85
N VAL A 59 -5.46 -1.93 6.91
CA VAL A 59 -4.92 -0.56 6.99
C VAL A 59 -4.99 0.11 5.61
N LYS A 60 -5.50 1.35 5.55
CA LYS A 60 -5.41 2.19 4.35
C LYS A 60 -3.93 2.41 4.02
N ARG A 61 -3.52 2.00 2.82
CA ARG A 61 -2.13 2.21 2.38
C ARG A 61 -1.97 3.64 1.89
N HIS A 62 -0.86 4.28 2.27
CA HIS A 62 -0.47 5.53 1.64
C HIS A 62 -0.12 5.29 0.17
N PRO A 63 -0.44 6.25 -0.71
CA PRO A 63 -0.04 6.18 -2.10
C PRO A 63 1.49 6.21 -2.22
N SER A 64 1.99 5.99 -3.42
CA SER A 64 3.42 5.97 -3.67
C SER A 64 3.75 6.62 -4.99
N ILE A 65 4.89 7.26 -5.05
CA ILE A 65 5.46 7.83 -6.25
C ILE A 65 6.66 7.00 -6.69
N ILE A 66 6.96 7.07 -7.98
CA ILE A 66 8.18 6.52 -8.56
C ILE A 66 8.97 7.64 -9.23
N ILE A 67 10.26 7.73 -8.88
CA ILE A 67 11.22 8.62 -9.52
C ILE A 67 12.12 7.78 -10.43
N TYR A 68 12.21 8.16 -11.69
CA TYR A 68 12.92 7.38 -12.70
C TYR A 68 14.37 7.81 -12.90
N GLY A 69 15.23 6.81 -13.03
CA GLY A 69 16.59 6.94 -13.54
C GLY A 69 17.53 7.70 -12.61
N ILE A 70 17.39 7.54 -11.30
CA ILE A 70 18.29 8.12 -10.31
C ILE A 70 19.63 7.37 -10.39
N PRO A 71 20.77 8.06 -10.49
CA PRO A 71 22.08 7.42 -10.47
C PRO A 71 22.32 6.63 -9.17
N ASP A 72 23.01 5.48 -9.26
CA ASP A 72 23.21 4.62 -8.09
C ASP A 72 24.12 5.25 -7.02
N GLN A 73 24.95 6.23 -7.40
CA GLN A 73 25.77 7.04 -6.50
C GLN A 73 24.97 8.10 -5.73
N THR A 74 23.76 8.42 -6.16
CA THR A 74 22.92 9.45 -5.50
C THR A 74 22.49 8.97 -4.13
N THR A 75 22.72 9.82 -3.13
CA THR A 75 22.41 9.49 -1.73
C THR A 75 20.93 9.68 -1.44
N ASN A 76 20.46 9.16 -0.30
CA ASN A 76 19.06 9.34 0.07
C ASN A 76 18.78 10.82 0.39
N GLU A 77 19.75 11.48 1.02
CA GLU A 77 19.71 12.87 1.45
C GLU A 77 19.53 13.80 0.25
N GLU A 78 20.29 13.60 -0.84
CA GLU A 78 20.16 14.38 -2.07
C GLU A 78 18.76 14.31 -2.69
N VAL A 79 18.13 13.13 -2.66
CA VAL A 79 16.77 12.93 -3.16
C VAL A 79 15.75 13.61 -2.23
N GLN A 80 15.93 13.49 -0.91
CA GLN A 80 15.04 14.14 0.06
C GLN A 80 15.14 15.66 -0.05
N ASP A 81 16.35 16.22 -0.10
CA ASP A 81 16.55 17.68 -0.19
C ASP A 81 15.92 18.26 -1.46
N SER A 82 16.08 17.58 -2.60
CA SER A 82 15.40 17.96 -3.83
C SER A 82 13.88 17.86 -3.69
N LEU A 83 13.35 16.80 -3.09
CA LEU A 83 11.92 16.68 -2.81
C LEU A 83 11.44 17.84 -1.93
N ARG A 84 12.10 18.15 -0.81
CA ARG A 84 11.70 19.26 0.08
C ARG A 84 11.68 20.60 -0.66
N HIS A 85 12.75 20.89 -1.41
CA HIS A 85 12.90 22.16 -2.11
C HIS A 85 11.82 22.37 -3.18
N HIS A 86 11.43 21.32 -3.91
CA HIS A 86 10.46 21.46 -5.01
C HIS A 86 9.01 21.20 -4.61
N THR A 87 8.75 20.47 -3.52
CA THR A 87 7.39 20.15 -3.06
C THR A 87 6.93 20.99 -1.87
N GLY A 88 7.86 21.60 -1.14
CA GLY A 88 7.58 22.26 0.14
C GLY A 88 7.20 21.28 1.26
N ILE A 89 7.50 19.99 1.10
CA ILE A 89 7.30 18.98 2.15
C ILE A 89 8.50 19.07 3.09
N ASP A 90 8.27 19.44 4.35
CA ASP A 90 9.37 19.60 5.32
C ASP A 90 9.89 18.23 5.84
N LYS A 91 9.03 17.22 5.82
CA LYS A 91 9.30 15.88 6.35
C LYS A 91 9.88 14.92 5.31
N ASP A 92 10.82 14.08 5.73
CA ASP A 92 11.37 13.00 4.92
C ASP A 92 10.28 12.01 4.52
N LEU A 93 10.20 11.73 3.23
CA LEU A 93 9.31 10.70 2.71
C LEU A 93 9.97 9.33 2.81
N LYS A 94 9.20 8.32 3.21
CA LYS A 94 9.71 6.96 3.41
C LYS A 94 10.00 6.28 2.08
N ILE A 95 11.24 5.90 1.83
CA ILE A 95 11.63 5.08 0.67
C ILE A 95 11.13 3.64 0.91
N ARG A 96 10.34 3.09 -0.01
CA ARG A 96 9.87 1.70 0.08
C ARG A 96 10.91 0.72 -0.46
N PHE A 97 11.37 0.96 -1.69
CA PHE A 97 12.36 0.11 -2.36
C PHE A 97 12.96 0.82 -3.59
N LYS A 98 14.13 0.33 -4.03
CA LYS A 98 14.83 0.79 -5.23
C LYS A 98 14.76 -0.32 -6.29
N LEU A 99 14.28 -0.01 -7.48
CA LEU A 99 14.21 -0.90 -8.64
C LEU A 99 15.44 -0.66 -9.52
N ARG A 100 16.36 -1.63 -9.55
CA ARG A 100 17.55 -1.54 -10.40
C ARG A 100 17.16 -1.62 -11.88
N ARG A 101 17.70 -0.72 -12.71
CA ARG A 101 17.50 -0.77 -14.16
C ARG A 101 18.40 -1.82 -14.81
N ARG A 102 18.01 -2.31 -15.99
CA ARG A 102 18.87 -3.14 -16.86
C ARG A 102 20.10 -2.38 -17.35
N THR A 103 19.96 -1.09 -17.59
CA THR A 103 21.08 -0.20 -17.92
C THR A 103 21.91 0.04 -16.66
N GLN A 104 23.22 -0.20 -16.74
CA GLN A 104 24.12 -0.07 -15.59
C GLN A 104 24.13 1.37 -15.05
N GLY A 105 24.12 1.52 -13.71
CA GLY A 105 24.35 2.79 -13.01
C GLY A 105 23.11 3.63 -12.69
N THR A 106 21.89 3.15 -12.95
CA THR A 106 20.66 3.86 -12.55
C THR A 106 19.61 2.95 -11.93
N SER A 107 18.86 3.51 -10.99
CA SER A 107 17.76 2.86 -10.29
C SER A 107 16.50 3.74 -10.31
N HIS A 108 15.32 3.13 -10.21
CA HIS A 108 14.06 3.83 -9.98
C HIS A 108 13.71 3.73 -8.50
N TRP A 109 13.31 4.83 -7.90
CA TRP A 109 13.05 4.86 -6.46
C TRP A 109 11.57 4.97 -6.22
N VAL A 110 11.03 4.05 -5.42
CA VAL A 110 9.62 4.07 -5.01
C VAL A 110 9.54 4.62 -3.60
N ILE A 111 8.80 5.71 -3.46
CA ILE A 111 8.69 6.47 -2.23
C ILE A 111 7.22 6.48 -1.80
N GLU A 112 6.99 6.15 -0.52
CA GLU A 112 5.69 6.25 0.12
C GLU A 112 5.41 7.72 0.44
N THR A 113 4.27 8.20 -0.04
CA THR A 113 3.86 9.59 0.15
C THR A 113 2.49 9.57 0.80
N PRO A 114 2.30 10.22 1.97
CA PRO A 114 0.97 10.32 2.54
C PRO A 114 0.04 11.12 1.62
N SER A 115 -1.28 10.94 1.81
CA SER A 115 -2.28 11.43 0.86
C SER A 115 -2.31 12.95 0.74
N GLU A 116 -1.89 13.66 1.78
CA GLU A 116 -1.85 15.13 1.83
C GLU A 116 -0.75 15.69 0.94
N GLU A 117 0.43 15.05 0.95
CA GLU A 117 1.59 15.46 0.18
C GLU A 117 1.58 14.92 -1.25
N PHE A 118 0.86 13.81 -1.50
CA PHE A 118 0.86 13.12 -2.78
C PHE A 118 0.46 14.01 -3.97
N LYS A 119 -0.51 14.91 -3.78
CA LYS A 119 -0.92 15.86 -4.82
C LYS A 119 0.19 16.84 -5.16
N LYS A 120 0.93 17.33 -4.16
CA LYS A 120 2.05 18.26 -4.34
C LYS A 120 3.15 17.60 -5.16
N THR A 121 3.52 16.37 -4.79
CA THR A 121 4.60 15.66 -5.48
C THR A 121 4.23 15.23 -6.90
N THR A 122 2.97 14.84 -7.14
CA THR A 122 2.51 14.44 -8.47
C THR A 122 2.37 15.63 -9.44
N SER A 123 2.13 16.84 -8.91
CA SER A 123 1.99 18.06 -9.73
C SER A 123 3.28 18.49 -10.42
N ILE A 124 4.43 18.21 -9.81
CA ILE A 124 5.74 18.68 -10.27
C ILE A 124 6.21 17.93 -11.52
N LYS A 125 5.80 16.66 -11.72
CA LYS A 125 6.13 15.75 -12.84
C LYS A 125 7.63 15.47 -13.09
N LYS A 126 8.54 16.38 -12.74
CA LYS A 126 9.99 16.26 -12.92
C LYS A 126 10.75 16.84 -11.72
N LEU A 127 11.69 16.08 -11.19
CA LEU A 127 12.54 16.48 -10.07
C LEU A 127 13.98 16.68 -10.54
N PRO A 128 14.59 17.86 -10.33
CA PRO A 128 16.02 18.04 -10.56
C PRO A 128 16.82 17.43 -9.40
N ILE A 129 17.64 16.43 -9.68
CA ILE A 129 18.56 15.81 -8.70
C ILE A 129 19.94 15.80 -9.34
N ASN A 130 20.95 16.30 -8.63
CA ASN A 130 22.34 16.38 -9.10
C ASN A 130 22.46 16.95 -10.53
N TRP A 131 21.79 18.08 -10.79
CA TRP A 131 21.76 18.78 -12.09
C TRP A 131 21.08 18.00 -13.24
N SER A 132 20.37 16.92 -12.94
CA SER A 132 19.68 16.10 -13.92
C SER A 132 18.18 16.00 -13.62
N MET A 133 17.35 16.07 -14.67
CA MET A 133 15.89 16.07 -14.54
C MET A 133 15.33 14.65 -14.55
N HIS A 134 14.73 14.22 -13.44
CA HIS A 134 14.12 12.90 -13.28
C HIS A 134 12.61 12.97 -13.35
N ASN A 135 11.97 12.06 -14.09
CA ASN A 135 10.51 12.02 -14.13
C ASN A 135 9.94 11.44 -12.82
N ILE A 136 8.88 12.07 -12.30
CA ILE A 136 8.05 11.58 -11.19
C ILE A 136 6.72 11.10 -11.76
N ARG A 137 6.25 9.92 -11.32
CA ARG A 137 4.89 9.44 -11.60
C ARG A 137 4.28 8.78 -10.38
N GLU A 138 2.97 8.59 -10.40
CA GLU A 138 2.28 7.71 -9.47
C GLU A 138 2.73 6.25 -9.67
N PHE A 139 2.99 5.56 -8.56
CA PHE A 139 3.31 4.15 -8.53
C PHE A 139 2.10 3.33 -8.08
N PHE A 140 1.56 2.53 -9.00
CA PHE A 140 0.47 1.62 -8.71
C PHE A 140 0.99 0.30 -8.13
N HIS A 141 0.52 -0.06 -6.94
CA HIS A 141 0.79 -1.36 -6.33
C HIS A 141 -0.06 -2.43 -7.02
N ILE A 142 0.46 -3.01 -8.11
CA ILE A 142 -0.23 -4.11 -8.80
C ILE A 142 -0.11 -5.37 -7.94
N LYS A 143 -1.21 -5.77 -7.29
CA LYS A 143 -1.36 -7.13 -6.76
C LYS A 143 -1.91 -8.01 -7.87
N LYS A 144 -1.19 -9.07 -8.24
CA LYS A 144 -1.74 -10.15 -9.06
C LYS A 144 -2.80 -10.89 -8.22
N MET A 145 -4.07 -10.53 -8.41
CA MET A 145 -5.19 -11.32 -7.89
C MET A 145 -5.35 -12.52 -8.82
N SER A 146 -5.40 -13.74 -8.29
CA SER A 146 -5.49 -14.96 -9.11
C SER A 146 -6.87 -15.20 -9.73
N GLU A 147 -7.89 -14.43 -9.37
CA GLU A 147 -9.23 -14.48 -9.99
C GLU A 147 -9.89 -13.11 -9.85
N MET A 148 -9.78 -12.28 -10.88
CA MET A 148 -10.80 -11.30 -11.28
C MET A 148 -10.35 -10.66 -12.58
N SER A 149 -11.24 -10.67 -13.56
CA SER A 149 -11.10 -10.11 -14.90
C SER A 149 -10.56 -8.67 -14.85
N CYS A 150 -9.28 -8.51 -15.16
CA CYS A 150 -8.71 -7.21 -15.47
C CYS A 150 -9.31 -6.71 -16.79
N LEU A 151 -10.36 -5.90 -16.72
CA LEU A 151 -10.63 -4.90 -17.74
C LEU A 151 -9.52 -3.85 -17.62
N ARG A 152 -8.38 -4.11 -18.28
CA ARG A 152 -7.35 -3.09 -18.53
C ARG A 152 -7.95 -2.04 -19.46
N PRO A 153 -7.92 -0.73 -19.14
CA PRO A 153 -7.96 0.27 -20.18
C PRO A 153 -6.71 0.10 -21.05
N PRO A 154 -6.81 0.26 -22.39
CA PRO A 154 -5.67 0.11 -23.26
C PRO A 154 -4.66 1.22 -22.96
N PHE A 155 -3.44 0.83 -22.61
CA PHE A 155 -2.27 1.69 -22.78
C PHE A 155 -2.11 1.93 -24.28
N GLN A 156 -2.68 3.02 -24.79
CA GLN A 156 -2.29 3.57 -26.08
C GLN A 156 -0.97 4.32 -25.86
N PHE A 157 0.12 3.72 -26.34
CA PHE A 157 1.30 4.47 -26.73
C PHE A 157 1.00 5.09 -28.09
N LEU A 158 1.08 6.42 -28.16
CA LEU A 158 1.35 7.21 -29.36
C LEU A 158 2.48 8.17 -28.99
#